data_AF-A0A2A7B5E5-F1
#
_entry.id   AF-A0A2A7B5E5-F1
#
_cell.length_a   1.000
_cell.length_b   1.000
_cell.length_c   1.000
_cell.angle_alpha   90.00
_cell.angle_beta   90.00
_cell.angle_gamma   90.00
#
_symmetry.space_group_name_H-M   'P 1'
#
loop_
_entity.id
_entity.type
_entity.pdbx_description
1 polymer ?
#
loop_
_entity_poly.entity_id
_entity_poly.type
_entity_poly.pdbx_seq_one_letter_code
_entity_poly.pdbx_strand_id
1 'polypeptide(L)'
;MLFFSDDPTAEEHFLGYLPEYEKPYWVGYCDIKDGCEFKTASEVVNAPIYDGKSLKSRWDKVAIISIESFPMNDWMQCFHHV
;
A
#
# COMPACT_ATOMS: atom_id res chain seq x y z
N MET A 1 4.71 1.53 -3.83
CA MET A 1 3.59 2.16 -4.54
C MET A 1 2.72 1.07 -5.15
N LEU A 2 1.40 1.22 -5.06
CA LEU A 2 0.43 0.31 -5.66
C LEU A 2 -0.72 1.08 -6.30
N PHE A 3 -1.48 0.42 -7.15
CA PHE A 3 -2.79 0.88 -7.62
C PHE A 3 -3.76 -0.31 -7.65
N PHE A 4 -5.05 -0.06 -7.82
CA PHE A 4 -6.01 -1.12 -8.11
C PHE A 4 -6.27 -1.22 -9.61
N SER A 5 -6.10 -2.41 -10.16
CA SER A 5 -6.27 -2.70 -11.60
C SER A 5 -7.70 -2.51 -12.11
N ASP A 6 -8.69 -2.44 -11.22
CA ASP A 6 -10.09 -2.14 -11.55
C ASP A 6 -10.45 -0.65 -11.38
N ASP A 7 -9.51 0.21 -10.96
CA ASP A 7 -9.74 1.65 -10.90
C ASP A 7 -9.49 2.28 -12.28
N PRO A 8 -10.49 3.00 -12.84
CA PRO A 8 -10.39 3.56 -14.19
C PRO A 8 -9.33 4.66 -14.31
N THR A 9 -8.99 5.30 -13.20
CA THR A 9 -7.98 6.37 -13.13
C THR A 9 -6.58 5.84 -12.77
N ALA A 10 -6.46 4.55 -12.41
CA ALA A 10 -5.23 3.93 -11.94
C ALA A 10 -4.50 4.79 -10.88
N GLU A 11 -5.27 5.31 -9.91
CA GLU A 11 -4.73 6.16 -8.85
C GLU A 11 -3.66 5.44 -8.03
N GLU A 12 -2.56 6.15 -7.80
CA GLU A 12 -1.43 5.63 -7.06
C GLU A 12 -1.66 5.78 -5.56
N HIS A 13 -1.37 4.71 -4.83
CA HIS A 13 -1.42 4.66 -3.38
C HIS A 13 -0.04 4.33 -2.81
N PHE A 14 0.26 4.93 -1.67
CA PHE A 14 1.49 4.67 -0.95
C PHE A 14 1.22 3.89 0.32
N LEU A 15 2.09 2.91 0.58
CA LEU A 15 2.13 2.14 1.80
C LEU A 15 3.59 2.06 2.22
N GLY A 16 3.85 2.38 3.48
CA GLY A 16 5.22 2.38 4.00
C GLY A 16 5.28 2.01 5.48
N TYR A 17 6.52 1.87 5.95
CA TYR A 17 6.83 1.46 7.30
C TYR A 17 8.03 2.28 7.83
N LEU A 18 7.86 2.89 9.00
CA LEU A 18 8.86 3.68 9.71
C LEU A 18 8.90 3.25 11.18
N PRO A 19 9.82 2.35 11.58
CA PRO A 19 9.82 1.69 12.89
C PRO A 19 10.03 2.64 14.09
N GLU A 20 10.52 3.85 13.85
CA GLU A 20 10.80 4.85 14.87
C GLU A 20 9.53 5.54 15.44
N TYR A 21 8.36 5.31 14.83
CA TYR A 21 7.09 5.89 15.26
C TYR A 21 6.19 4.90 16.03
N GLU A 22 5.30 5.42 16.89
CA GLU A 22 4.33 4.59 17.64
C GLU A 22 3.38 3.81 16.72
N LYS A 23 3.01 4.43 15.60
CA LYS A 23 2.25 3.81 14.51
C LYS A 23 3.15 3.72 13.28
N PRO A 24 3.92 2.63 13.15
CA PRO A 24 4.99 2.61 12.17
C PRO A 24 4.47 2.40 10.74
N TYR A 25 3.25 1.90 10.56
CA TYR A 25 2.68 1.72 9.23
C TYR A 25 1.91 2.96 8.81
N TRP A 26 2.10 3.42 7.58
CA TRP A 26 1.39 4.58 7.05
C TRP A 26 0.88 4.32 5.64
N VAL A 27 -0.24 4.98 5.32
CA VAL A 27 -0.86 4.96 3.99
C VAL A 27 -1.05 6.38 3.51
N GLY A 28 -0.59 6.65 2.29
CA GLY A 28 -0.76 7.91 1.58
C GLY A 28 -1.70 7.75 0.38
N TYR A 29 -2.33 8.86 -0.02
CA TYR A 29 -3.33 8.92 -1.11
C TYR A 29 -4.45 7.90 -0.91
N CYS A 30 -5.12 7.98 0.24
CA CYS A 30 -6.28 7.17 0.58
C CYS A 30 -7.47 8.08 0.87
N ASP A 31 -8.61 7.52 1.28
CA ASP A 31 -9.84 8.27 1.60
C ASP A 31 -9.64 9.32 2.71
N ILE A 32 -8.59 9.16 3.54
CA ILE A 32 -8.26 10.08 4.62
C ILE A 32 -7.35 11.20 4.10
N LYS A 33 -7.80 12.45 4.28
CA LYS A 33 -7.01 13.63 3.95
C LYS A 33 -5.65 13.57 4.66
N ASP A 34 -4.59 13.81 3.90
CA ASP A 34 -3.18 13.75 4.35
C ASP A 34 -2.68 12.35 4.74
N GLY A 35 -3.48 11.30 4.54
CA GLY A 35 -3.13 9.91 4.84
C GLY A 35 -3.52 9.47 6.25
N CYS A 36 -3.14 8.24 6.61
CA CYS A 36 -3.38 7.67 7.93
C CYS A 36 -2.28 6.70 8.36
N GLU A 37 -2.24 6.41 9.66
CA GLU A 37 -1.19 5.62 10.32
C GLU A 37 -1.78 4.53 11.23
N PHE A 38 -1.10 3.40 11.30
CA PHE A 38 -1.54 2.16 11.95
C PHE A 38 -0.42 1.52 12.77
N LYS A 39 -0.79 0.78 13.81
CA LYS A 39 0.15 0.05 14.67
C LYS A 39 0.61 -1.25 14.04
N THR A 40 -0.28 -1.90 13.27
CA THR A 40 -0.02 -3.23 12.70
C THR A 40 -0.33 -3.30 11.21
N ALA A 41 0.38 -4.16 10.49
CA ALA A 41 0.08 -4.46 9.09
C ALA A 41 -1.35 -5.00 8.91
N SER A 42 -1.87 -5.74 9.88
CA SER A 42 -3.25 -6.25 9.85
C SER A 42 -4.27 -5.10 9.84
N GLU A 43 -4.05 -4.04 10.62
CA GLU A 43 -4.94 -2.87 10.58
C GLU A 43 -4.93 -2.23 9.19
N VAL A 44 -3.75 -2.05 8.59
CA VAL A 44 -3.62 -1.49 7.23
C VAL A 44 -4.38 -2.32 6.20
N VAL A 45 -4.20 -3.65 6.24
CA VAL A 45 -4.80 -4.57 5.26
C VAL A 45 -6.33 -4.62 5.37
N ASN A 46 -6.89 -4.43 6.56
CA ASN A 46 -8.33 -4.50 6.80
C ASN A 46 -9.03 -3.13 6.83
N ALA A 47 -8.29 -2.01 6.86
CA ALA A 47 -8.87 -0.67 6.92
C ALA A 47 -9.66 -0.32 5.64
N PRO A 48 -10.90 0.18 5.75
CA PRO A 48 -11.73 0.56 4.61
C PRO A 48 -11.40 1.98 4.12
N ILE A 49 -10.19 2.16 3.57
CA ILE A 49 -9.62 3.48 3.23
C ILE A 49 -9.37 3.67 1.72
N TYR A 50 -9.94 2.82 0.88
CA TYR A 50 -9.89 2.93 -0.58
C TYR A 50 -11.31 2.87 -1.14
N ASP A 51 -11.97 4.01 -1.30
CA ASP A 51 -13.39 4.16 -1.59
C ASP A 51 -14.29 3.35 -0.64
N GLY A 52 -13.97 3.42 0.66
CA GLY A 52 -14.65 2.65 1.71
C GLY A 52 -14.38 1.14 1.67
N LYS A 53 -13.44 0.67 0.85
CA LYS A 53 -13.01 -0.73 0.78
C LYS A 53 -11.59 -0.90 1.33
N SER A 54 -11.26 -2.14 1.68
CA SER A 54 -9.93 -2.50 2.21
C SER A 54 -9.06 -3.17 1.15
N LEU A 55 -7.74 -3.15 1.35
CA LEU A 55 -6.80 -3.95 0.56
C LEU A 55 -7.23 -5.41 0.53
N LYS A 56 -7.61 -5.97 1.68
CA LYS A 56 -8.06 -7.36 1.78
C LYS A 56 -9.25 -7.67 0.89
N SER A 57 -10.24 -6.77 0.84
CA SER A 57 -11.44 -6.98 0.00
C SER A 57 -11.17 -6.84 -1.50
N ARG A 58 -10.05 -6.23 -1.89
CA ARG A 58 -9.66 -5.97 -3.28
C ARG A 58 -8.30 -6.59 -3.62
N TRP A 59 -7.86 -7.61 -2.86
CA TRP A 59 -6.47 -8.08 -2.94
C TRP A 59 -6.12 -8.62 -4.32
N ASP A 60 -7.08 -9.26 -4.98
CA ASP A 60 -6.94 -9.77 -6.36
C ASP A 60 -6.83 -8.66 -7.41
N LYS A 61 -7.06 -7.41 -7.02
CA LYS A 61 -6.95 -6.22 -7.88
C LYS A 61 -5.70 -5.39 -7.59
N VAL A 62 -5.00 -5.64 -6.50
CA VAL A 62 -3.80 -4.87 -6.12
C VAL A 62 -2.66 -5.15 -7.11
N ALA A 63 -2.12 -4.09 -7.69
CA ALA A 63 -0.93 -4.15 -8.54
C ALA A 63 0.18 -3.31 -7.90
N ILE A 64 1.30 -3.94 -7.55
CA ILE A 64 2.48 -3.28 -6.98
C ILE A 64 3.37 -2.77 -8.13
N ILE A 65 3.60 -1.47 -8.18
CA ILE A 65 4.43 -0.83 -9.23
C ILE A 65 5.89 -0.79 -8.79
N SER A 66 6.14 -0.45 -7.53
CA SER A 66 7.48 -0.24 -6.98
C SER A 66 7.55 -0.51 -5.49
N ILE A 67 8.72 -0.93 -5.05
CA ILE A 67 9.08 -1.13 -3.64
C ILE A 67 10.38 -0.37 -3.40
N GLU A 68 10.43 0.47 -2.36
CA GLU A 68 11.60 1.33 -2.05
C GLU A 68 12.11 2.17 -3.24
N SER A 69 11.20 2.68 -4.06
CA SER A 69 11.49 3.43 -5.30
C SER A 69 12.14 2.61 -6.42
N PHE A 70 12.32 1.30 -6.25
CA PHE A 70 12.70 0.40 -7.33
C PHE A 70 11.44 -0.10 -8.06
N PRO A 71 11.40 -0.05 -9.39
CA PRO A 71 10.38 -0.75 -10.17
C PRO A 71 10.28 -2.21 -9.72
N MET A 72 9.07 -2.76 -9.70
CA MET A 72 8.82 -4.11 -9.20
C MET A 72 9.74 -5.15 -9.84
N ASN A 73 9.96 -5.07 -11.16
CA ASN A 73 10.85 -6.00 -11.87
C ASN A 73 12.32 -5.92 -11.41
N ASP A 74 12.81 -4.72 -11.10
CA ASP A 74 14.17 -4.51 -10.63
C ASP A 74 14.31 -4.99 -9.19
N TRP A 75 13.31 -4.70 -8.35
CA TRP A 75 13.24 -5.21 -6.99
C TRP A 75 13.22 -6.75 -6.96
N MET A 76 12.47 -7.38 -7.86
CA MET A 76 12.45 -8.84 -7.99
C MET A 76 13.80 -9.45 -8.39
N GLN A 77 14.67 -8.72 -9.09
CA GLN A 77 15.98 -9.21 -9.50
C GLN A 77 17.07 -8.97 -8.44
N CYS A 78 16.95 -7.87 -7.68
CA CYS A 78 17.99 -7.43 -6.75
C CYS A 78 17.90 -8.06 -5.37
N PHE A 79 16.74 -8.56 -4.96
CA PHE A 79 16.50 -9.07 -3.61
C PHE A 79 16.16 -10.57 -3.62
N HIS A 80 16.51 -11.25 -2.53
CA HIS A 80 16.18 -12.67 -2.34
C HIS A 80 14.74 -12.80 -1.83
N HIS A 81 13.96 -13.69 -2.46
CA HIS A 81 12.56 -13.95 -2.12
C HIS A 81 12.43 -15.33 -1.48
N VAL A 82 11.67 -15.42 -0.39
CA VAL A 82 11.43 -16.64 0.40
C VAL A 82 10.06 -17.24 0.15
#